data_AF-A0A3P7K5P6-F1
#
_entry.id   AF-A0A3P7K5P6-F1
#
_cell.length_a   1.000
_cell.length_b   1.000
_cell.length_c   1.000
_cell.angle_alpha   90.00
_cell.angle_beta   90.00
_cell.angle_gamma   90.00
#
_symmetry.space_group_name_H-M   'P 1'
#
loop_
_entity.id
_entity.type
_entity.pdbx_description
1 polymer ?
#
loop_
_entity_poly.entity_id
_entity_poly.type
_entity_poly.pdbx_seq_one_letter_code
_entity_poly.pdbx_strand_id
1 'polypeptide(L)'
;MKTIRMGAEAFIYYDRIMLAINEKQDYVLMKYIPIFYMLLHAAVATHTRAKLKYPQLEQSASQRRRESEETLATLQSGLLARHSPSALIYDVLPLIVQIVQPPIKAMNQQLYSSKELEQINGVVTTMADYHLTYAPTVVNFQAQYLFQP
;
A
#
# COMPACT_ATOMS: atom_id res chain seq x y z
N MET A 1 6.66 9.21 -28.62
CA MET A 1 6.20 10.30 -27.73
C MET A 1 4.78 10.78 -28.08
N LYS A 2 4.48 11.19 -29.32
CA LYS A 2 3.14 11.71 -29.71
C LYS A 2 1.98 10.74 -29.43
N THR A 3 2.10 9.48 -29.84
CA THR A 3 1.06 8.44 -29.65
C THR A 3 0.81 8.10 -28.18
N ILE A 4 1.88 8.00 -27.38
CA ILE A 4 1.81 7.80 -25.92
C ILE A 4 1.03 8.94 -25.26
N ARG A 5 1.32 10.20 -25.65
CA ARG A 5 0.59 11.36 -25.12
C ARG A 5 -0.89 11.32 -25.48
N MET A 6 -1.23 11.02 -26.73
CA MET A 6 -2.63 10.89 -27.17
C MET A 6 -3.37 9.77 -26.41
N GLY A 7 -2.69 8.65 -26.16
CA GLY A 7 -3.23 7.57 -25.34
C GLY A 7 -3.47 8.02 -23.89
N ALA A 8 -2.52 8.74 -23.28
CA ALA A 8 -2.67 9.28 -21.93
C ALA A 8 -3.82 10.30 -21.84
N GLU A 9 -3.98 11.17 -22.83
CA GLU A 9 -5.11 12.12 -22.92
C GLU A 9 -6.46 11.39 -22.98
N ALA A 10 -6.54 10.27 -23.71
CA ALA A 10 -7.73 9.43 -23.73
C ALA A 10 -8.06 8.87 -22.33
N PHE A 11 -7.06 8.35 -21.60
CA PHE A 11 -7.27 7.88 -20.23
C PHE A 11 -7.71 9.00 -19.28
N ILE A 12 -7.12 10.20 -19.38
CA ILE A 12 -7.54 11.36 -18.57
C ILE A 12 -9.01 11.74 -18.86
N TYR A 13 -9.44 11.67 -20.12
CA TYR A 13 -10.83 11.91 -20.50
C TYR A 13 -11.78 10.88 -19.88
N TYR A 14 -11.42 9.59 -19.94
CA TYR A 14 -12.18 8.52 -19.30
C TYR A 14 -12.29 8.71 -17.79
N ASP A 15 -11.17 8.99 -17.12
CA ASP A 15 -11.12 9.18 -15.67
C ASP A 15 -12.03 10.32 -15.21
N ARG A 16 -12.05 11.45 -15.93
CA ARG A 16 -12.92 12.60 -15.60
C ARG A 16 -14.40 12.26 -15.72
N ILE A 17 -14.78 11.52 -16.77
CA ILE A 17 -16.17 11.10 -16.97
C ILE A 17 -16.57 10.08 -15.90
N MET A 18 -15.72 9.09 -15.64
CA MET A 18 -15.96 8.11 -14.59
C MET A 18 -16.05 8.76 -13.22
N LEU A 19 -15.19 9.74 -12.91
CA LEU A 19 -15.27 10.50 -11.67
C LEU A 19 -16.63 11.19 -11.54
N ALA A 20 -17.06 11.94 -12.57
CA ALA A 20 -18.34 12.63 -12.56
C ALA A 20 -19.54 11.68 -12.43
N ILE A 21 -19.50 10.52 -13.11
CA ILE A 21 -20.54 9.48 -13.00
C ILE A 21 -20.58 8.93 -11.58
N ASN A 22 -19.43 8.57 -11.00
CA ASN A 22 -19.38 7.94 -9.67
C ASN A 22 -19.72 8.92 -8.54
N GLU A 23 -19.27 10.18 -8.63
CA GLU A 23 -19.55 11.19 -7.61
C GLU A 23 -21.02 11.66 -7.62
N LYS A 24 -21.61 11.83 -8.81
CA LYS A 24 -22.94 12.45 -8.96
C LYS A 24 -24.04 11.47 -9.32
N GLN A 25 -23.68 10.21 -9.61
CA GLN A 25 -24.61 9.20 -10.14
C GLN A 25 -25.32 9.65 -11.43
N ASP A 26 -24.71 10.56 -12.19
CA ASP A 26 -25.25 11.04 -13.46
C ASP A 26 -24.87 10.09 -14.60
N TYR A 27 -25.69 9.06 -14.79
CA TYR A 27 -25.48 8.05 -15.82
C TYR A 27 -25.76 8.54 -17.25
N VAL A 28 -26.29 9.75 -17.43
CA VAL A 28 -26.41 10.35 -18.77
C VAL A 28 -25.03 10.53 -19.40
N LEU A 29 -23.99 10.72 -18.58
CA LEU A 29 -22.61 10.85 -19.03
C LEU A 29 -22.03 9.55 -19.60
N MET A 30 -22.64 8.38 -19.35
CA MET A 30 -22.16 7.11 -19.90
C MET A 30 -22.16 7.09 -21.44
N LYS A 31 -23.01 7.90 -22.09
CA LYS A 31 -23.03 8.04 -23.55
C LYS A 31 -21.73 8.57 -24.15
N TYR A 32 -20.87 9.17 -23.32
CA TYR A 32 -19.57 9.71 -23.74
C TYR A 32 -18.42 8.70 -23.60
N ILE A 33 -18.63 7.53 -22.99
CA ILE A 33 -17.63 6.46 -22.87
C ILE A 33 -17.13 5.96 -24.24
N PRO A 34 -17.97 5.78 -25.28
CA PRO A 34 -17.49 5.32 -26.59
C PRO A 34 -16.40 6.20 -27.21
N ILE A 35 -16.40 7.51 -26.92
CA ILE A 35 -15.38 8.46 -27.40
C ILE A 35 -14.00 8.08 -26.87
N PHE A 36 -13.89 7.60 -25.63
CA PHE A 36 -12.62 7.11 -25.08
C PHE A 36 -12.05 5.96 -25.92
N TYR A 37 -12.85 4.94 -26.23
CA TYR A 37 -12.39 3.79 -27.02
C TYR A 37 -11.94 4.21 -28.42
N MET A 38 -12.65 5.15 -29.04
CA MET A 38 -12.26 5.72 -30.34
C MET A 38 -10.90 6.42 -30.27
N LEU A 39 -10.69 7.31 -29.28
CA LEU A 39 -9.44 8.04 -29.09
C LEU A 39 -8.27 7.10 -28.78
N LEU A 40 -8.50 6.13 -27.88
CA LEU A 40 -7.49 5.14 -27.52
C LEU A 40 -7.10 4.28 -28.72
N HIS A 41 -8.07 3.78 -29.48
CA HIS A 41 -7.82 3.00 -30.70
C HIS A 41 -7.01 3.82 -31.71
N ALA A 42 -7.41 5.06 -31.99
CA ALA A 42 -6.67 5.93 -32.90
C ALA A 42 -5.22 6.20 -32.44
N ALA A 43 -4.96 6.21 -31.14
CA ALA A 43 -3.64 6.45 -30.58
C ALA A 43 -2.71 5.21 -30.57
N VAL A 44 -3.28 4.00 -30.39
CA VAL A 44 -2.49 2.78 -30.09
C VAL A 44 -2.70 1.63 -31.07
N ALA A 45 -3.59 1.75 -32.05
CA ALA A 45 -3.84 0.71 -33.04
C ALA A 45 -2.56 0.38 -33.81
N THR A 46 -2.27 -0.92 -33.92
CA THR A 46 -1.14 -1.46 -34.66
C THR A 46 -1.48 -2.86 -35.17
N HIS A 47 -0.85 -3.27 -36.27
CA HIS A 47 -0.95 -4.64 -36.78
C HIS A 47 -0.16 -5.66 -35.93
N THR A 48 0.70 -5.19 -35.02
CA THR A 48 1.47 -6.05 -34.13
C THR A 48 0.57 -6.70 -33.08
N ARG A 49 0.65 -8.03 -32.95
CA ARG A 49 -0.11 -8.76 -31.92
C ARG A 49 0.46 -8.48 -30.53
N ALA A 50 -0.31 -7.76 -29.70
CA ALA A 50 0.00 -7.54 -28.30
C ALA A 50 -0.55 -8.68 -27.43
N LYS A 51 0.24 -9.17 -26.46
CA LYS A 51 -0.26 -10.06 -25.41
C LYS A 51 -0.99 -9.21 -24.37
N LEU A 52 -2.32 -9.25 -24.38
CA LEU A 52 -3.13 -8.58 -23.37
C LEU A 52 -3.06 -9.35 -22.06
N LYS A 53 -2.85 -8.63 -20.96
CA LYS A 53 -2.94 -9.16 -19.61
C LYS A 53 -4.18 -8.57 -18.96
N TYR A 54 -4.84 -9.37 -18.12
CA TYR A 54 -5.93 -8.87 -17.29
C TYR A 54 -5.39 -7.79 -16.34
N PRO A 55 -6.12 -6.68 -16.12
CA PRO A 55 -5.67 -5.58 -15.27
C PRO A 55 -5.74 -5.96 -13.78
N GLN A 56 -4.79 -6.77 -13.32
CA GLN A 56 -4.65 -7.12 -11.90
C GLN A 56 -3.95 -6.01 -11.08
N LEU A 57 -3.33 -5.05 -11.77
CA LEU A 57 -2.54 -4.00 -11.13
C LEU A 57 -3.39 -3.12 -10.22
N GLU A 58 -4.59 -2.75 -10.67
CA GLU A 58 -5.52 -1.92 -9.89
C GLU A 58 -5.96 -2.64 -8.63
N GLN A 59 -6.46 -3.88 -8.75
CA GLN A 59 -6.86 -4.68 -7.58
C GLN A 59 -5.70 -4.84 -6.59
N SER A 60 -4.50 -5.15 -7.08
CA SER A 60 -3.31 -5.31 -6.24
C SER A 60 -2.90 -3.99 -5.57
N ALA A 61 -2.99 -2.87 -6.28
CA ALA A 61 -2.68 -1.55 -5.75
C ALA A 61 -3.70 -1.10 -4.71
N SER A 62 -4.99 -1.31 -4.96
CA SER A 62 -6.08 -1.02 -4.02
C SER A 62 -5.98 -1.87 -2.76
N GLN A 63 -5.66 -3.16 -2.89
CA GLN A 63 -5.42 -4.03 -1.75
C GLN A 63 -4.24 -3.54 -0.89
N ARG A 64 -3.09 -3.25 -1.50
CA ARG A 64 -1.92 -2.70 -0.79
C ARG A 64 -2.19 -1.35 -0.15
N ARG A 65 -2.96 -0.49 -0.83
CA ARG A 65 -3.37 0.81 -0.30
C ARG A 65 -4.23 0.62 0.94
N ARG A 66 -5.22 -0.28 0.88
CA ARG A 66 -6.09 -0.59 2.01
C ARG A 66 -5.30 -1.14 3.20
N GLU A 67 -4.40 -2.09 2.96
CA GLU A 67 -3.50 -2.62 4.00
C GLU A 67 -2.65 -1.50 4.65
N SER A 68 -2.19 -0.54 3.85
CA SER A 68 -1.44 0.62 4.35
C SER A 68 -2.32 1.59 5.14
N GLU A 69 -3.57 1.81 4.72
CA GLU A 69 -4.54 2.65 5.44
C GLU A 69 -4.94 2.02 6.78
N GLU A 70 -5.17 0.70 6.81
CA GLU A 70 -5.46 -0.05 8.04
C GLU A 70 -4.27 0.02 9.03
N THR A 71 -3.04 -0.18 8.54
CA THR A 71 -1.80 0.03 9.29
C THR A 71 -1.73 1.41 9.96
N LEU A 72 -2.04 2.46 9.21
CA LEU A 72 -2.01 3.83 9.71
C LEU A 72 -3.12 4.08 10.72
N ALA A 73 -4.31 3.50 10.51
CA ALA A 73 -5.42 3.61 11.43
C ALA A 73 -5.09 2.99 12.81
N THR A 74 -4.42 1.83 12.85
CA THR A 74 -3.98 1.25 14.14
C THR A 74 -3.04 2.20 14.87
N LEU A 75 -2.04 2.75 14.19
CA LEU A 75 -1.10 3.70 14.80
C LEU A 75 -1.79 4.98 15.28
N GLN A 76 -2.74 5.49 14.50
CA GLN A 76 -3.55 6.66 14.87
C GLN A 76 -4.50 6.38 16.03
N SER A 77 -4.92 5.14 16.27
CA SER A 77 -5.78 4.80 17.42
C SER A 77 -5.05 4.82 18.76
N GLY A 78 -3.70 4.82 18.74
CA GLY A 78 -2.85 4.85 19.92
C GLY A 78 -2.43 6.27 20.34
N LEU A 79 -1.31 6.37 21.07
CA LEU A 79 -0.76 7.64 21.55
C LEU A 79 -0.39 8.63 20.42
N LEU A 80 -0.27 8.12 19.18
CA LEU A 80 0.11 8.90 18.00
C LEU A 80 -1.08 9.60 17.31
N ALA A 81 -2.31 9.41 17.81
CA ALA A 81 -3.55 10.06 17.34
C ALA A 81 -3.45 11.60 17.21
N ARG A 82 -2.57 12.21 18.01
CA ARG A 82 -2.44 13.67 18.14
C ARG A 82 -1.57 14.29 17.05
N HIS A 83 -0.89 13.49 16.23
CA HIS A 83 0.00 13.96 15.18
C HIS A 83 -0.68 14.00 13.81
N SER A 84 -0.19 14.89 12.94
CA SER A 84 -0.64 14.92 11.54
C SER A 84 -0.43 13.54 10.89
N PRO A 85 -1.40 13.03 10.10
CA PRO A 85 -1.23 11.80 9.34
C PRO A 85 0.03 11.78 8.48
N SER A 86 0.42 12.93 7.91
CA SER A 86 1.64 13.05 7.11
C SER A 86 2.91 12.86 7.94
N ALA A 87 2.99 13.47 9.12
CA ALA A 87 4.15 13.32 10.02
C ALA A 87 4.24 11.87 10.54
N LEU A 88 3.11 11.24 10.80
CA LEU A 88 3.06 9.83 11.18
C LEU A 88 3.64 8.93 10.08
N ILE A 89 3.30 9.18 8.82
CA ILE A 89 3.77 8.40 7.66
C ILE A 89 5.27 8.62 7.39
N TYR A 90 5.72 9.88 7.37
CA TYR A 90 7.06 10.20 6.89
C TYR A 90 8.14 10.18 7.97
N ASP A 91 7.79 10.55 9.21
CA ASP A 91 8.78 10.78 10.27
C ASP A 91 8.74 9.69 11.34
N VAL A 92 7.54 9.21 11.71
CA VAL A 92 7.36 8.33 12.88
C VAL A 92 7.33 6.85 12.49
N LEU A 93 6.48 6.45 11.55
CA LEU A 93 6.30 5.06 11.14
C LEU A 93 7.61 4.39 10.70
N PRO A 94 8.47 5.00 9.84
CA PRO A 94 9.72 4.36 9.43
C PRO A 94 10.68 4.10 10.59
N LEU A 95 10.71 5.01 11.58
CA LEU A 95 11.55 4.86 12.77
C LEU A 95 11.02 3.79 13.71
N ILE A 96 9.70 3.78 13.97
CA ILE A 96 9.06 2.75 14.80
C ILE A 96 9.32 1.37 14.21
N VAL A 97 9.11 1.17 12.90
CA VAL A 97 9.36 -0.11 12.24
C VAL A 97 10.81 -0.57 12.42
N GLN A 98 11.78 0.33 12.31
CA GLN A 98 13.19 -0.01 12.54
C GLN A 98 13.48 -0.40 14.00
N ILE A 99 12.85 0.26 14.96
CA ILE A 99 13.02 -0.04 16.38
C ILE A 99 12.39 -1.38 16.73
N VAL A 100 11.18 -1.65 16.22
CA VAL A 100 10.44 -2.89 16.53
C VAL A 100 10.80 -4.07 15.61
N GLN A 101 11.67 -3.89 14.62
CA GLN A 101 12.25 -4.98 13.81
C GLN A 101 13.78 -4.96 13.88
N PRO A 102 14.36 -5.15 15.08
CA PRO A 102 15.81 -5.24 15.21
C PRO A 102 16.32 -6.47 14.45
N PRO A 103 17.57 -6.45 13.95
CA PRO A 103 18.17 -7.58 13.23
C PRO A 103 18.55 -8.72 14.19
N ILE A 104 17.56 -9.32 14.84
CA ILE A 104 17.74 -10.42 15.78
C ILE A 104 17.63 -11.73 15.00
N LYS A 105 18.66 -12.56 15.12
CA LYS A 105 18.65 -13.89 14.53
C LYS A 105 17.73 -14.79 15.35
N ALA A 106 16.84 -15.51 14.69
CA ALA A 106 16.04 -16.54 15.34
C ALA A 106 16.97 -17.67 15.82
N MET A 107 17.25 -17.70 17.12
CA MET A 107 18.05 -18.74 17.77
C MET A 107 17.41 -19.17 19.09
N ASN A 108 17.90 -20.27 19.66
CA ASN A 108 17.48 -20.70 20.99
C ASN A 108 17.74 -19.57 21.99
N GLN A 109 16.77 -19.28 22.86
CA GLN A 109 16.84 -18.18 23.83
C GLN A 109 18.11 -18.22 24.70
N GLN A 110 18.62 -19.42 24.98
CA GLN A 110 19.84 -19.64 25.77
C GLN A 110 21.12 -19.17 25.07
N LEU A 111 21.08 -18.88 23.77
CA LEU A 111 22.22 -18.47 22.96
C LEU A 111 22.31 -16.94 22.80
N TYR A 112 21.31 -16.18 23.28
CA TYR A 112 21.38 -14.72 23.22
C TYR A 112 22.40 -14.17 24.20
N SER A 113 23.22 -13.24 23.72
CA SER A 113 24.07 -12.43 24.57
C SER A 113 23.24 -11.50 25.45
N SER A 114 23.80 -11.03 26.57
CA SER A 114 23.14 -10.04 27.43
C SER A 114 22.74 -8.78 26.68
N LYS A 115 23.53 -8.37 25.68
CA LYS A 115 23.23 -7.22 24.82
C LYS A 115 22.02 -7.45 23.91
N GLU A 116 21.89 -8.63 23.31
CA GLU A 116 20.73 -8.98 22.47
C GLU A 116 19.45 -9.06 23.32
N LEU A 117 19.55 -9.61 24.54
CA LEU A 117 18.42 -9.63 25.49
C LEU A 117 17.98 -8.22 25.90
N GLU A 118 18.92 -7.31 26.13
CA GLU A 118 18.63 -5.90 26.42
C GLU A 118 17.92 -5.23 25.24
N GLN A 119 18.37 -5.49 24.01
CA GLN A 119 17.70 -5.00 22.80
C GLN A 119 16.27 -5.53 22.67
N ILE A 120 16.04 -6.83 22.93
CA ILE A 120 14.69 -7.42 22.93
C ILE A 120 13.80 -6.72 23.96
N ASN A 121 14.29 -6.52 25.18
CA ASN A 121 13.54 -5.84 26.23
C ASN A 121 13.18 -4.41 25.81
N GLY A 122 14.11 -3.66 25.23
CA GLY A 122 13.85 -2.30 24.72
C GLY A 122 12.77 -2.28 23.63
N VAL A 123 12.75 -3.28 22.74
CA VAL A 123 11.69 -3.44 21.74
C VAL A 123 10.34 -3.70 22.41
N VAL A 124 10.27 -4.64 23.36
CA VAL A 124 9.03 -4.96 24.07
C VAL A 124 8.48 -3.76 24.82
N THR A 125 9.34 -2.98 25.49
CA THR A 125 8.94 -1.74 26.17
C THR A 125 8.38 -0.72 25.17
N THR A 126 9.08 -0.49 24.06
CA THR A 126 8.61 0.43 23.00
C THR A 126 7.26 -0.02 22.44
N MET A 127 7.11 -1.32 22.17
CA MET A 127 5.85 -1.86 21.66
C MET A 127 4.72 -1.69 22.68
N ALA A 128 4.97 -1.89 23.96
CA ALA A 128 3.99 -1.65 25.01
C ALA A 128 3.57 -0.17 25.08
N ASP A 129 4.53 0.76 25.03
CA ASP A 129 4.25 2.21 25.09
C ASP A 129 3.36 2.66 23.90
N TYR A 130 3.66 2.17 22.70
CA TYR A 130 2.91 2.52 21.48
C TYR A 130 1.74 1.59 21.17
N HIS A 131 1.40 0.65 22.07
CA HIS A 131 0.31 -0.32 21.90
C HIS A 131 0.43 -1.15 20.62
N LEU A 132 1.66 -1.54 20.29
CA LEU A 132 2.04 -2.31 19.11
C LEU A 132 2.08 -3.79 19.44
N THR A 133 1.75 -4.64 18.46
CA THR A 133 1.83 -6.10 18.60
C THR A 133 2.46 -6.74 17.36
N TYR A 134 2.98 -7.96 17.51
CA TYR A 134 3.36 -8.79 16.37
C TYR A 134 2.20 -9.68 15.99
N ALA A 135 1.93 -9.81 14.69
CA ALA A 135 1.03 -10.84 14.21
C ALA A 135 1.85 -12.04 13.70
N PRO A 136 1.40 -13.27 14.00
CA PRO A 136 1.99 -14.46 13.42
C PRO A 136 1.69 -14.50 11.92
N THR A 137 2.73 -14.50 11.10
CA THR A 137 2.64 -14.70 9.65
C THR A 137 3.35 -16.01 9.30
N VAL A 138 2.84 -16.75 8.31
CA VAL A 138 3.51 -17.98 7.85
C VAL A 138 4.22 -17.65 6.54
N VAL A 139 5.55 -17.63 6.58
CA VAL A 139 6.40 -17.46 5.40
C VAL A 139 7.18 -18.75 5.20
N ASN A 140 7.08 -19.36 4.02
CA ASN A 140 7.77 -20.62 3.69
C ASN A 140 7.51 -21.76 4.70
N PHE A 141 6.27 -21.92 5.16
CA PHE A 141 5.87 -22.92 6.16
C PHE A 141 6.54 -22.78 7.53
N GLN A 142 7.14 -21.63 7.83
CA GLN A 142 7.66 -21.27 9.14
C GLN A 142 6.87 -20.08 9.70
N ALA A 143 6.54 -20.14 10.99
CA ALA A 143 5.96 -18.99 11.69
C ALA A 143 7.01 -17.88 11.81
N GLN A 144 6.76 -16.75 11.18
CA GLN A 144 7.51 -15.50 11.33
C GLN A 144 6.61 -14.49 12.03
N TYR A 145 7.16 -13.84 13.06
CA TYR A 145 6.49 -12.73 13.72
C TYR A 145 6.91 -11.46 12.99
N LEU A 146 6.04 -10.98 12.12
CA LEU A 146 6.23 -9.68 11.48
C LEU A 146 5.46 -8.65 12.28
N PHE A 147 6.01 -7.44 12.32
CA PHE A 147 5.23 -6.29 12.79
C PHE A 147 4.10 -6.09 11.79
N GLN A 148 2.90 -6.48 12.21
CA GLN A 148 1.66 -6.14 11.56
C GLN A 148 0.99 -5.15 12.52
N PRO A 149 0.99 -3.86 12.18
CA PRO A 149 0.13 -2.91 12.87
C PRO A 149 -1.34 -3.27 12.65
#